data_AF-A0A519KXB0-F1
#
_entry.id   AF-A0A519KXB0-F1
#
_cell.length_a   1.000
_cell.length_b   1.000
_cell.length_c   1.000
_cell.angle_alpha   90.00
_cell.angle_beta   90.00
_cell.angle_gamma   90.00
#
_symmetry.space_group_name_H-M   'P 1'
#
loop_
_entity.id
_entity.type
_entity.pdbx_description
1 polymer ?
#
loop_
_entity_poly.entity_id
_entity_poly.type
_entity_poly.pdbx_seq_one_letter_code
_entity_poly.pdbx_strand_id
1 'polypeptide(L)' 'MSDLTPPVVILDKSQMAENIGAVARVMANFGLSELRLVSPR' A
#
# COMPACT_ATOMS: atom_id res chain seq x y z
N MET A 1 -18.47 -18.30 5.44
CA MET A 1 -17.80 -17.33 4.55
C MET A 1 -16.32 -17.62 4.66
N SER A 2 -15.62 -17.78 3.54
CA SER A 2 -14.17 -17.92 3.56
C SER A 2 -13.56 -16.63 4.12
N ASP A 3 -12.99 -16.68 5.32
CA ASP A 3 -12.23 -15.62 5.97
C ASP A 3 -10.88 -15.43 5.25
N LEU A 4 -10.95 -15.02 3.97
CA LEU A 4 -9.76 -14.63 3.25
C LEU A 4 -9.29 -13.29 3.82
N THR A 5 -8.15 -13.32 4.51
CA THR A 5 -7.47 -12.12 4.95
C THR A 5 -7.20 -11.24 3.73
N PRO A 6 -7.68 -9.98 3.69
CA PRO A 6 -7.39 -9.08 2.59
C PRO A 6 -5.88 -8.90 2.41
N PRO A 7 -5.40 -8.71 1.17
CA PRO A 7 -3.99 -8.51 0.92
C PRO A 7 -3.51 -7.15 1.45
N VAL A 8 -2.23 -7.12 1.83
CA VAL A 8 -1.54 -5.92 2.30
C VAL A 8 -0.48 -5.50 1.30
N VAL A 9 -0.43 -4.22 0.96
CA VAL A 9 0.61 -3.65 0.11
C VAL A 9 1.76 -3.17 1.01
N ILE A 10 2.99 -3.58 0.70
CA ILE A 10 4.19 -3.18 1.45
C ILE A 10 5.09 -2.36 0.52
N LEU A 11 5.44 -1.15 0.95
CA LEU A 11 6.41 -0.30 0.27
C LEU A 11 7.69 -0.21 1.10
N ASP A 12 8.72 -0.96 0.69
CA ASP A 12 10.05 -0.96 1.31
C ASP A 12 10.92 0.17 0.75
N LYS A 13 11.60 0.90 1.63
CA LYS A 13 12.63 1.91 1.30
C LYS A 13 12.18 2.96 0.29
N SER A 14 10.93 3.43 0.39
CA SER A 14 10.47 4.55 -0.45
C SER A 14 11.39 5.76 -0.29
N GLN A 15 11.84 6.31 -1.42
CA GLN A 15 12.77 7.44 -1.49
C GLN A 15 12.07 8.78 -1.73
N MET A 16 10.85 8.75 -2.26
CA MET A 16 10.10 9.94 -2.67
C MET A 16 8.69 9.87 -2.11
N ALA A 17 8.24 10.94 -1.46
CA ALA A 17 6.90 11.02 -0.87
C ALA A 17 5.79 10.88 -1.93
N GLU A 18 6.04 11.31 -3.17
CA GLU A 18 5.12 11.17 -4.29
C GLU A 18 4.77 9.71 -4.60
N ASN A 19 5.69 8.77 -4.36
CA ASN A 19 5.46 7.35 -4.59
C ASN A 19 4.43 6.78 -3.61
N ILE A 20 4.40 7.27 -2.37
CA ILE A 20 3.40 6.87 -1.37
C ILE A 20 1.99 7.30 -1.83
N GLY A 21 1.87 8.55 -2.26
CA GLY A 21 0.60 9.10 -2.76
C GLY A 21 0.11 8.40 -4.04
N ALA A 22 1.03 8.10 -4.96
CA ALA A 22 0.72 7.35 -6.18
C ALA A 22 0.22 5.93 -5.87
N VAL A 23 0.92 5.20 -5.00
CA VAL A 23 0.52 3.86 -4.55
C VAL A 23 -0.85 3.89 -3.88
N ALA A 24 -1.08 4.82 -2.95
CA ALA A 24 -2.38 4.97 -2.28
C ALA A 24 -3.53 5.24 -3.28
N ARG A 25 -3.30 6.08 -4.30
CA ARG A 25 -4.31 6.36 -5.33
C ARG A 25 -4.63 5.14 -6.18
N VAL A 26 -3.62 4.37 -6.59
CA VAL A 26 -3.83 3.13 -7.34
C VAL A 26 -4.58 2.11 -6.47
N MET A 27 -4.19 1.94 -5.20
CA MET A 27 -4.87 1.05 -4.26
C MET A 27 -6.36 1.36 -4.15
N ALA A 28 -6.74 2.64 -4.03
CA ALA A 28 -8.13 3.07 -3.95
C ALA A 28 -8.94 2.67 -5.21
N ASN A 29 -8.34 2.73 -6.39
CA ASN A 29 -8.98 2.30 -7.64
C ASN A 29 -9.30 0.79 -7.67
N PHE A 30 -8.57 -0.01 -6.88
CA PHE A 30 -8.72 -1.47 -6.82
C PHE A 30 -9.32 -1.99 -5.50
N GLY A 31 -9.84 -1.10 -4.65
CA GLY A 31 -10.44 -1.49 -3.37
C GLY A 31 -9.45 -2.04 -2.34
N LEU A 32 -8.16 -1.75 -2.49
CA LEU A 32 -7.13 -2.12 -1.52
C LEU A 32 -7.03 -1.03 -0.44
N SER A 33 -7.01 -1.44 0.83
CA SER A 33 -7.12 -0.52 1.96
C SER A 33 -5.90 -0.49 2.88
N GLU A 34 -5.03 -1.51 2.83
CA GLU A 34 -3.91 -1.61 3.77
C GLU A 34 -2.55 -1.41 3.08
N LEU A 35 -1.89 -0.29 3.42
CA LEU A 35 -0.54 0.06 2.99
C LEU A 35 0.39 0.11 4.21
N ARG A 36 1.49 -0.63 4.18
CA ARG A 36 2.55 -0.59 5.19
C ARG A 36 3.84 -0.03 4.58
N LEU A 37 4.50 0.88 5.29
CA LEU A 37 5.80 1.42 4.89
C LEU A 37 6.90 0.76 5.72
N VAL A 38 7.95 0.30 5.06
CA VAL A 38 9.13 -0.29 5.72
C VAL A 38 10.35 0.55 5.38
N SER A 39 11.09 0.98 6.40
CA SER A 39 12.30 1.79 6.27
C SER A 39 12.22 2.96 5.25
N PRO A 40 11.14 3.78 5.24
CA PRO A 40 11.11 4.96 4.39
C PRO A 40 12.26 5.91 4.75
N ARG A 41 12.85 6.59 3.76
CA ARG A 41 13.87 7.62 4.01
C ARG A 41 13.25 8.94 4.45
#